data_AF-A0A2G9N108-F1
#
_entry.id   AF-A0A2G9N108-F1
#
_cell.length_a   1.000
_cell.length_b   1.000
_cell.length_c   1.000
_cell.angle_alpha   90.00
_cell.angle_beta   90.00
_cell.angle_gamma   90.00
#
_symmetry.space_group_name_H-M   'P 1'
#
loop_
_entity.id
_entity.type
_entity.pdbx_description
1 polymer ?
#
loop_
_entity_poly.entity_id
_entity_poly.type
_entity_poly.pdbx_seq_one_letter_code
_entity_poly.pdbx_strand_id
1 'polypeptide(L)' 'MNAIAVIASFFVSGLGQAIKGHFKRAIAFFVAEAISFVLLFVLIGFITLPIVWIWGMYDAYKLEPKK' A
#
# COMPACT_ATOMS: atom_id res chain seq x y z
N MET A 1 -13.91 -0.32 10.32
CA MET A 1 -13.37 -0.12 8.95
C MET A 1 -11.85 -0.34 8.85
N ASN A 2 -11.08 -0.34 9.96
CA ASN A 2 -9.61 -0.42 9.90
C ASN A 2 -9.05 -1.81 9.56
N ALA A 3 -9.57 -2.88 10.17
CA ALA A 3 -9.06 -4.24 9.93
C ALA A 3 -9.25 -4.69 8.46
N ILE A 4 -10.43 -4.45 7.88
CA ILE A 4 -10.72 -4.79 6.47
C ILE A 4 -9.77 -4.05 5.53
N ALA A 5 -9.51 -2.76 5.77
CA ALA A 5 -8.59 -1.98 4.96
C ALA A 5 -7.13 -2.48 5.07
N VAL A 6 -6.69 -2.86 6.26
CA VAL A 6 -5.34 -3.43 6.46
C VAL A 6 -5.22 -4.78 5.77
N ILE A 7 -6.23 -5.66 5.90
CA ILE A 7 -6.26 -6.97 5.21
C ILE A 7 -6.27 -6.77 3.70
N ALA A 8 -7.01 -5.80 3.18
CA ALA A 8 -6.98 -5.48 1.76
C ALA A 8 -5.57 -5.03 1.32
N SER A 9 -4.93 -4.13 2.08
CA SER A 9 -3.56 -3.69 1.80
C SER A 9 -2.49 -4.77 2.00
N PHE A 10 -2.78 -5.85 2.74
CA PHE A 10 -1.89 -7.01 2.85
C PHE A 10 -1.81 -7.77 1.51
N PHE A 11 -2.90 -7.83 0.73
CA PHE A 11 -2.85 -8.48 -0.59
C PHE A 11 -2.24 -7.59 -1.67
N VAL A 12 -2.60 -6.30 -1.68
CA VAL A 12 -2.08 -5.31 -2.64
C VAL A 12 -1.99 -3.94 -1.96
N SER A 13 -0.82 -3.33 -1.98
CA SER A 13 -0.59 -2.01 -1.39
C SER A 13 -1.48 -0.96 -2.07
N GLY A 14 -2.32 -0.24 -1.33
CA GLY A 14 -3.22 0.79 -1.90
C GLY A 14 -4.70 0.44 -1.84
N LEU A 15 -5.07 -0.85 -1.68
CA LEU A 15 -6.47 -1.25 -1.59
C LEU A 15 -7.18 -0.70 -0.34
N GLY A 16 -6.52 -0.72 0.82
CA GLY A 16 -7.09 -0.16 2.05
C GLY A 16 -7.38 1.34 1.93
N GLN A 17 -6.52 2.08 1.22
CA GLN A 17 -6.70 3.50 0.91
C GLN A 17 -7.91 3.71 -0.01
N ALA A 18 -8.08 2.86 -1.02
CA ALA A 18 -9.21 2.92 -1.95
C ALA A 18 -10.55 2.64 -1.26
N ILE A 19 -10.63 1.62 -0.40
CA ILE A 19 -11.82 1.30 0.39
C ILE A 19 -12.23 2.48 1.29
N LYS A 20 -11.25 3.25 1.77
CA LYS A 20 -11.47 4.44 2.59
C LYS A 20 -11.72 5.72 1.78
N GLY A 21 -11.79 5.64 0.45
CA GLY A 21 -12.03 6.79 -0.44
C GLY A 21 -10.82 7.69 -0.70
N HIS A 22 -9.62 7.30 -0.23
CA HIS A 22 -8.38 8.06 -0.42
C HIS A 22 -7.66 7.69 -1.73
N PHE A 23 -8.33 7.94 -2.86
CA PHE A 23 -7.85 7.50 -4.19
C PHE A 23 -6.46 8.02 -4.56
N LYS A 24 -6.11 9.27 -4.22
CA LYS A 24 -4.76 9.81 -4.48
C LYS A 24 -3.67 9.00 -3.79
N ARG A 25 -3.91 8.56 -2.55
CA ARG A 25 -2.97 7.70 -1.81
C ARG A 25 -2.96 6.28 -2.37
N ALA A 26 -4.14 5.74 -2.70
CA ALA A 26 -4.25 4.42 -3.31
C ALA A 26 -3.42 4.32 -4.60
N ILE A 27 -3.57 5.28 -5.51
CA ILE A 27 -2.80 5.35 -6.76
C ILE A 27 -1.30 5.45 -6.49
N ALA A 28 -0.88 6.26 -5.52
CA ALA A 28 0.53 6.38 -5.16
C ALA A 28 1.13 5.03 -4.71
N PHE A 29 0.41 4.26 -3.89
CA PHE A 29 0.85 2.93 -3.47
C PHE A 29 0.86 1.91 -4.63
N PHE A 30 -0.15 1.92 -5.51
CA PHE A 30 -0.15 1.03 -6.68
C PHE A 30 1.03 1.31 -7.61
N VAL A 31 1.34 2.59 -7.86
CA VAL A 31 2.49 2.98 -8.70
C VAL A 31 3.80 2.61 -8.01
N ALA A 32 3.93 2.85 -6.70
CA ALA A 32 5.13 2.49 -5.95
C ALA A 32 5.37 0.98 -5.95
N GLU A 33 4.32 0.17 -5.74
CA GLU A 33 4.40 -1.29 -5.76
C GLU A 33 4.78 -1.80 -7.17
N ALA A 34 4.19 -1.24 -8.23
CA ALA A 34 4.56 -1.54 -9.61
C ALA A 34 6.03 -1.20 -9.93
N ILE A 35 6.52 -0.04 -9.49
CA ILE A 35 7.93 0.34 -9.64
C ILE A 35 8.82 -0.64 -8.85
N SER A 36 8.46 -1.00 -7.62
CA SER A 36 9.20 -1.96 -6.82
C SER A 36 9.27 -3.35 -7.45
N PHE A 37 8.21 -3.80 -8.13
CA PHE A 37 8.24 -5.02 -8.94
C PHE A 37 9.23 -4.91 -10.11
N VAL A 38 9.26 -3.79 -10.84
CA VAL A 38 10.26 -3.56 -11.91
C VAL A 38 11.67 -3.53 -11.34
N LEU A 39 11.86 -2.98 -10.14
CA LEU A 39 13.17 -2.96 -9.49
C LEU A 39 13.67 -4.35 -9.06
N LEU A 40 12.83 -5.40 -9.07
CA LEU A 40 13.29 -6.76 -8.82
C LEU A 40 14.30 -7.22 -9.88
N PHE A 41 14.18 -6.76 -11.13
CA PHE A 41 15.13 -7.06 -12.20
C PHE A 41 16.55 -6.55 -11.93
N VAL A 42 16.70 -5.55 -11.05
CA VAL A 42 17.99 -4.98 -10.63
C VAL A 42 18.30 -5.24 -9.15
N LEU A 43 17.66 -6.25 -8.55
CA LEU A 43 17.81 -6.70 -7.16
C LEU A 43 17.37 -5.70 -6.06
N ILE A 44 17.26 -4.39 -6.35
CA ILE A 44 16.79 -3.37 -5.41
C ILE A 44 15.31 -3.58 -5.04
N GLY A 45 14.53 -4.21 -5.92
CA GLY A 45 13.14 -4.58 -5.68
C GLY A 45 12.93 -5.44 -4.45
N PHE A 46 13.91 -6.30 -4.10
CA PHE A 46 13.80 -7.17 -2.92
C PHE A 46 13.78 -6.40 -1.61
N ILE A 47 14.27 -5.15 -1.61
CA ILE A 47 14.23 -4.26 -0.45
C ILE A 47 13.04 -3.31 -0.57
N THR A 48 12.85 -2.71 -1.74
CA THR A 48 11.80 -1.68 -1.91
C THR A 48 10.38 -2.27 -1.85
N LEU A 49 10.15 -3.46 -2.40
CA LEU A 49 8.85 -4.12 -2.39
C LEU A 49 8.34 -4.40 -0.96
N PRO A 50 9.08 -5.06 -0.05
CA PRO A 50 8.61 -5.25 1.32
C PRO A 50 8.45 -3.94 2.09
N ILE A 51 9.26 -2.90 1.81
CA ILE A 51 9.09 -1.58 2.42
C ILE A 51 7.75 -0.95 2.01
N VAL A 52 7.47 -0.89 0.70
CA VAL A 52 6.23 -0.32 0.17
C VAL A 52 5.03 -1.11 0.70
N TRP A 53 5.14 -2.43 0.74
CA TRP A 53 4.10 -3.33 1.24
C TRP A 53 3.74 -3.10 2.71
N ILE A 54 4.76 -3.09 3.59
CA ILE A 54 4.56 -2.81 5.02
C ILE A 54 4.02 -1.40 5.23
N TRP A 55 4.54 -0.42 4.47
CA TRP A 55 4.05 0.95 4.55
C TRP A 55 2.59 1.07 4.09
N GLY A 56 2.20 0.36 3.03
CA GLY A 56 0.82 0.31 2.53
C GLY A 56 -0.17 -0.18 3.59
N MET A 57 0.20 -1.21 4.35
CA MET A 57 -0.58 -1.71 5.49
C MET A 57 -0.62 -0.68 6.64
N TYR A 58 0.51 -0.07 6.99
CA TYR A 58 0.59 0.93 8.06
C TYR A 58 -0.24 2.19 7.75
N ASP A 59 -0.17 2.71 6.52
CA ASP A 59 -0.97 3.86 6.10
C ASP A 59 -2.46 3.50 6.07
N ALA A 60 -2.83 2.30 5.61
CA ALA A 60 -4.20 1.82 5.67
C ALA A 60 -4.72 1.67 7.11
N TYR A 61 -3.88 1.31 8.07
CA TYR A 61 -4.23 1.31 9.50
C TYR A 61 -4.48 2.73 10.00
N LYS A 62 -3.55 3.65 9.71
CA LYS A 62 -3.54 5.02 10.24
C LYS A 62 -4.60 5.94 9.63
N LEU A 63 -5.10 5.63 8.44
CA LEU A 63 -6.18 6.37 7.79
C LEU A 63 -7.50 6.17 8.53
N GLU A 64 -7.70 6.79 9.69
CA GLU A 64 -9.00 6.78 10.35
C GLU A 64 -9.84 7.98 9.89
N PRO A 65 -11.14 7.80 9.59
CA PRO A 65 -12.04 8.94 9.60
C PRO A 65 -12.04 9.50 11.02
N LYS A 66 -11.59 10.75 11.20
CA LYS A 66 -11.76 11.43 12.48
C LYS A 66 -13.26 11.44 12.77
N LYS A 67 -13.67 10.75 13.85
CA LYS A 67 -15.01 10.89 14.40
C LYS A 67 -15.26 12.33 14.82
#